data_AF-A0A2R2IX92-F1
#
_entry.id   AF-A0A2R2IX92-F1
#
_cell.length_a   1.000
_cell.length_b   1.000
_cell.length_c   1.000
_cell.angle_alpha   90.00
_cell.angle_beta   90.00
_cell.angle_gamma   90.00
#
_symmetry.space_group_name_H-M   'P 1'
#
loop_
_entity.id
_entity.type
_entity.pdbx_description
1 polymer ?
#
loop_
_entity_poly.entity_id
_entity_poly.type
_entity_poly.pdbx_seq_one_letter_code
_entity_poly.pdbx_strand_id
1 'polypeptide(L)'
;MHPLELKSLKTPAPDVGVRLPDGRLLAIEVTEVLAGEHVRRTAKKKEAHLARQAAVGIYSMFALPANASDVACRIEAKVGKDYHVPPGHQLQLLLAASTFEHGAVAATLLLYVSVQELNQLTHDMLARSRYQHVYLHLQSGRGLYEWNRRQRWHEIHPPVFDAGGAPGPQELDPQTGK
;
A
#
# COMPACT_ATOMS: atom_id res chain seq x y z
N MET A 1 9.08 43.78 -17.04
CA MET A 1 8.73 42.66 -16.12
C MET A 1 8.58 41.41 -16.98
N HIS A 2 9.59 40.54 -17.03
CA HIS A 2 9.45 39.25 -17.72
C HIS A 2 8.68 38.28 -16.80
N PRO A 3 7.71 37.52 -17.33
CA PRO A 3 7.04 36.48 -16.56
C PRO A 3 8.07 35.46 -16.08
N LEU A 4 8.01 35.09 -14.79
CA LEU A 4 8.84 34.05 -14.20
C LEU A 4 8.56 32.73 -14.92
N GLU A 5 9.53 32.23 -15.70
CA GLU A 5 9.52 30.85 -16.20
C GLU A 5 9.72 29.89 -15.02
N LEU A 6 8.61 29.39 -14.45
CA LEU A 6 8.61 28.25 -13.55
C LEU A 6 8.93 26.99 -14.36
N LYS A 7 10.21 26.75 -14.65
CA LYS A 7 10.67 25.45 -15.14
C LYS A 7 10.60 24.46 -13.99
N SER A 8 9.63 23.54 -14.05
CA SER A 8 9.51 22.39 -13.15
C SER A 8 10.85 21.66 -13.12
N LEU A 9 11.57 21.77 -12.00
CA LEU A 9 12.89 21.18 -11.84
C LEU A 9 12.75 19.66 -11.70
N LYS A 10 13.24 18.94 -12.72
CA LYS A 10 13.37 17.47 -12.84
C LYS A 10 12.05 16.69 -12.66
N THR A 11 11.64 16.01 -13.73
CA THR A 11 10.68 14.90 -13.61
C THR A 11 11.23 13.88 -12.60
N PRO A 12 10.42 13.44 -11.62
CA PRO A 12 10.90 12.51 -10.60
C PRO A 12 11.36 11.20 -11.28
N ALA A 13 12.44 10.61 -10.79
CA ALA A 13 12.88 9.28 -11.20
C ALA A 13 12.28 8.23 -10.25
N PRO A 14 11.94 7.02 -10.73
CA PRO A 14 11.57 5.91 -9.86
C PRO A 14 12.70 5.54 -8.91
N ASP A 15 12.37 5.08 -7.70
CA ASP A 15 13.33 4.77 -6.63
C ASP A 15 14.33 3.67 -6.98
N VAL A 16 13.91 2.66 -7.74
CA VAL A 16 14.72 1.45 -8.02
C VAL A 16 14.70 1.10 -9.51
N GLY A 17 15.86 0.81 -10.08
CA GLY A 17 16.00 0.21 -11.41
C GLY A 17 16.53 -1.22 -11.31
N VAL A 18 15.90 -2.19 -11.97
CA VAL A 18 16.28 -3.60 -11.92
C VAL A 18 16.33 -4.22 -13.31
N ARG A 19 17.38 -4.98 -13.61
CA ARG A 19 17.42 -5.91 -14.74
C ARG A 19 17.21 -7.33 -14.24
N LEU A 20 16.12 -7.96 -14.66
CA LEU A 20 15.81 -9.34 -14.30
C LEU A 20 16.66 -10.31 -15.13
N PRO A 21 16.88 -11.56 -14.65
CA PRO A 21 17.61 -12.59 -15.39
C PRO A 21 16.99 -12.93 -16.76
N ASP A 22 15.67 -12.77 -16.89
CA ASP A 22 14.92 -12.95 -18.13
C ASP A 22 15.07 -11.78 -19.14
N GLY A 23 15.89 -10.78 -18.80
CA GLY A 23 16.19 -9.63 -19.65
C GLY A 23 15.21 -8.46 -19.50
N ARG A 24 14.11 -8.60 -18.74
CA ARG A 24 13.20 -7.47 -18.48
C ARG A 24 13.87 -6.38 -17.65
N LEU A 25 13.50 -5.14 -17.92
CA LEU A 25 13.97 -3.94 -17.22
C LEU A 25 12.80 -3.33 -16.45
N LEU A 26 12.97 -3.13 -15.15
CA LEU A 26 11.94 -2.60 -14.25
C LEU A 26 12.40 -1.27 -13.67
N ALA A 27 11.49 -0.32 -13.58
CA ALA A 27 11.65 0.90 -12.80
C ALA A 27 10.53 0.90 -11.74
N ILE A 28 10.89 0.84 -10.46
CA ILE A 28 9.96 0.62 -9.36
C ILE A 28 9.94 1.88 -8.49
N GLU A 29 8.76 2.46 -8.35
CA GLU A 29 8.47 3.45 -7.32
C GLU A 29 8.01 2.73 -6.05
N VAL A 30 8.51 3.12 -4.90
CA VAL A 30 8.16 2.54 -3.60
C VAL A 30 7.48 3.59 -2.72
N THR A 31 6.38 3.24 -2.07
CA THR A 31 5.70 4.17 -1.17
C THR A 31 4.90 3.48 -0.09
N GLU A 32 4.82 4.11 1.08
CA GLU A 32 4.10 3.56 2.23
C GLU A 32 2.66 4.05 2.30
N VAL A 33 1.67 3.17 2.44
CA VAL A 33 0.27 3.57 2.67
C VAL A 33 0.04 3.71 4.17
N LEU A 34 -0.42 4.89 4.60
CA LEU A 34 -0.69 5.17 6.01
C LEU A 34 -2.19 5.12 6.30
N ALA A 35 -2.55 4.65 7.49
CA ALA A 35 -3.93 4.66 7.94
C ALA A 35 -4.51 6.07 8.04
N GLY A 36 -5.74 6.24 7.54
CA GLY A 36 -6.44 7.52 7.53
C GLY A 36 -5.85 8.54 6.56
N GLU A 37 -4.97 8.12 5.65
CA GLU A 37 -4.44 8.96 4.58
C GLU A 37 -5.55 9.60 3.75
N HIS A 38 -6.58 8.84 3.41
CA HIS A 38 -7.72 9.34 2.65
C HIS A 38 -8.43 10.49 3.39
N VAL A 39 -8.69 10.30 4.68
CA VAL A 39 -9.34 11.30 5.54
C VAL A 39 -8.47 12.54 5.66
N ARG A 40 -7.17 12.39 5.92
CA ARG A 40 -6.22 13.51 6.04
C ARG A 40 -6.13 14.33 4.75
N ARG A 41 -6.06 13.67 3.59
CA ARG A 41 -5.95 14.37 2.32
C ARG A 41 -7.25 15.08 1.95
N THR A 42 -8.39 14.47 2.25
CA THR A 42 -9.71 15.08 2.03
C THR A 42 -9.94 16.24 2.98
N ALA A 43 -9.50 16.13 4.25
CA ALA A 43 -9.50 17.22 5.21
C ALA A 43 -8.62 18.37 4.72
N LYS A 44 -7.39 18.12 4.24
CA LYS A 44 -6.53 19.18 3.65
C LYS A 44 -7.16 19.84 2.42
N LYS A 45 -7.78 19.07 1.51
CA LYS A 45 -8.51 19.61 0.35
C LYS A 45 -9.70 20.47 0.78
N LYS A 46 -10.40 20.09 1.86
CA LYS A 46 -11.52 20.85 2.43
C LYS A 46 -11.08 22.05 3.28
N GLU A 47 -9.99 21.97 4.03
CA GLU A 47 -9.41 23.07 4.82
C GLU A 47 -8.82 24.16 3.92
N ALA A 48 -8.28 23.79 2.76
CA ALA A 48 -7.91 24.77 1.72
C ALA A 48 -9.12 25.53 1.14
N HIS A 49 -10.34 25.02 1.37
CA HIS A 49 -11.59 25.66 0.96
C HIS A 49 -12.35 26.32 2.13
N LEU A 50 -12.21 25.80 3.36
CA LEU A 50 -12.97 26.21 4.55
C LEU A 50 -12.11 26.05 5.82
N ALA A 51 -11.17 26.97 6.03
CA ALA A 51 -10.44 27.07 7.29
C ALA A 51 -11.32 27.70 8.39
N ARG A 52 -12.11 26.88 9.08
CA ARG A 52 -12.58 27.04 10.48
C ARG A 52 -13.76 26.10 10.71
N GLN A 53 -13.52 24.97 11.37
CA GLN A 53 -14.34 24.52 12.51
C GLN A 53 -13.76 23.24 13.12
N ALA A 54 -13.11 23.45 14.26
CA ALA A 54 -13.07 22.61 15.44
C ALA A 54 -12.62 21.14 15.32
N ALA A 55 -11.32 20.98 15.59
CA ALA A 55 -10.73 20.00 16.48
C ALA A 55 -11.70 19.20 17.37
N VAL A 56 -12.00 17.96 16.98
CA VAL A 56 -12.36 16.87 17.89
C VAL A 56 -11.69 15.59 17.37
N GLY A 57 -10.75 15.04 18.14
CA GLY A 57 -10.32 13.64 18.00
C GLY A 57 -8.99 13.34 17.28
N ILE A 58 -7.94 14.13 17.51
CA ILE A 58 -6.61 13.89 16.89
C ILE A 58 -5.93 12.59 17.39
N TYR A 59 -6.41 11.97 18.48
CA TYR A 59 -5.74 10.80 19.08
C TYR A 59 -6.33 9.41 18.71
N SER A 60 -7.38 9.33 17.87
CA SER A 60 -8.01 8.03 17.51
C SER A 60 -7.56 7.45 16.15
N MET A 61 -7.02 8.29 15.25
CA MET A 61 -6.66 7.86 13.88
C MET A 61 -5.34 7.09 13.76
N PHE A 62 -4.65 6.84 14.87
CA PHE A 62 -3.35 6.17 14.91
C PHE A 62 -3.44 4.70 15.36
N ALA A 63 -4.64 4.12 15.48
CA ALA A 63 -4.83 2.74 15.95
C ALA A 63 -5.45 1.81 14.91
N LEU A 64 -5.79 2.31 13.71
CA LEU A 64 -6.50 1.53 12.70
C LEU A 64 -5.57 1.11 11.57
N PRO A 65 -5.75 -0.10 11.00
CA PRO A 65 -5.04 -0.50 9.79
C PRO A 65 -5.48 0.31 8.56
N ALA A 66 -4.60 0.49 7.57
CA ALA A 66 -4.94 1.17 6.31
C ALA A 66 -5.99 0.40 5.50
N ASN A 67 -6.98 1.10 4.93
CA ASN A 67 -8.05 0.46 4.16
C ASN A 67 -7.92 0.67 2.64
N ALA A 68 -8.84 0.10 1.84
CA ALA A 68 -8.83 0.23 0.39
C ALA A 68 -8.92 1.70 -0.11
N SER A 69 -9.58 2.58 0.65
CA SER A 69 -9.65 4.01 0.33
C SER A 69 -8.33 4.74 0.60
N ASP A 70 -7.59 4.35 1.63
CA ASP A 70 -6.23 4.85 1.88
C ASP A 70 -5.28 4.44 0.74
N VAL A 71 -5.36 3.18 0.32
CA VAL A 71 -4.63 2.64 -0.84
C VAL A 71 -4.97 3.42 -2.12
N ALA A 72 -6.26 3.62 -2.40
CA ALA A 72 -6.73 4.38 -3.55
C ALA A 72 -6.24 5.84 -3.52
N CYS A 73 -6.26 6.48 -2.34
CA CYS A 73 -5.76 7.84 -2.17
C CYS A 73 -4.26 7.95 -2.48
N ARG A 74 -3.47 6.96 -2.06
CA ARG A 74 -2.04 6.90 -2.35
C ARG A 74 -1.78 6.66 -3.83
N ILE A 75 -2.51 5.74 -4.46
CA ILE A 75 -2.41 5.47 -5.90
C ILE A 75 -2.74 6.73 -6.71
N GLU A 76 -3.83 7.43 -6.38
CA GLU A 76 -4.19 8.70 -7.02
C GLU A 76 -3.02 9.71 -6.95
N ALA A 77 -2.33 9.77 -5.81
CA ALA A 77 -1.15 10.62 -5.62
C ALA A 77 0.00 10.30 -6.59
N LYS A 78 0.18 9.02 -6.92
CA LYS A 78 1.31 8.49 -7.70
C LYS A 78 1.00 8.41 -9.18
N VAL A 79 -0.24 8.15 -9.58
CA VAL A 79 -0.67 8.12 -10.98
C VAL A 79 -0.55 9.50 -11.64
N GLY A 80 -0.75 10.59 -10.88
CA GLY A 80 -0.60 11.96 -11.39
C GLY A 80 0.84 12.44 -11.56
N LYS A 81 1.85 11.62 -11.27
CA LYS A 81 3.26 12.00 -11.37
C LYS A 81 3.83 11.59 -12.71
N ASP A 82 4.51 12.53 -13.37
CA ASP A 82 5.20 12.25 -14.63
C ASP A 82 6.63 11.79 -14.37
N TYR A 83 6.80 10.51 -14.08
CA TYR A 83 8.10 9.92 -13.82
C TYR A 83 8.95 9.84 -15.10
N HIS A 84 10.24 10.18 -14.99
CA HIS A 84 11.22 9.88 -16.02
C HIS A 84 11.59 8.39 -15.96
N VAL A 85 10.99 7.60 -16.84
CA VAL A 85 11.22 6.16 -16.93
C VAL A 85 12.24 5.92 -18.04
N PRO A 86 13.38 5.27 -17.76
CA PRO A 86 14.37 4.99 -18.79
C PRO A 86 13.78 4.15 -19.93
N PRO A 87 14.24 4.32 -21.18
CA PRO A 87 13.75 3.55 -22.32
C PRO A 87 13.79 2.05 -22.07
N GLY A 88 12.74 1.34 -22.50
CA GLY A 88 12.61 -0.11 -22.33
C GLY A 88 12.26 -0.58 -20.91
N HIS A 89 12.21 0.32 -19.91
CA HIS A 89 11.81 -0.06 -18.55
C HIS A 89 10.29 -0.09 -18.39
N GLN A 90 9.81 -1.07 -17.62
CA GLN A 90 8.44 -1.16 -17.16
C GLN A 90 8.31 -0.42 -15.83
N LEU A 91 7.43 0.57 -15.77
CA LEU A 91 7.13 1.29 -14.55
C LEU A 91 6.20 0.47 -13.65
N GLN A 92 6.63 0.25 -12.42
CA GLN A 92 5.89 -0.49 -11.40
C GLN A 92 5.77 0.35 -10.13
N LEU A 93 4.72 0.09 -9.35
CA LEU A 93 4.51 0.72 -8.06
C LEU A 93 4.44 -0.35 -6.97
N LEU A 94 5.22 -0.18 -5.90
CA LEU A 94 5.16 -0.99 -4.69
C LEU A 94 4.57 -0.15 -3.55
N LEU A 95 3.43 -0.60 -3.04
CA LEU A 95 2.74 -0.04 -1.88
C LEU A 95 3.03 -0.90 -0.66
N ALA A 96 3.74 -0.35 0.31
CA ALA A 96 3.92 -0.98 1.61
C ALA A 96 2.86 -0.45 2.58
N ALA A 97 1.83 -1.23 2.86
CA ALA A 97 0.81 -0.83 3.83
C ALA A 97 1.23 -1.27 5.23
N SER A 98 1.53 -0.30 6.09
CA SER A 98 1.83 -0.55 7.50
C SER A 98 0.53 -0.78 8.27
N THR A 99 0.45 -1.97 8.85
CA THR A 99 -0.59 -2.36 9.78
C THR A 99 0.09 -2.88 11.03
N PHE A 100 -0.28 -2.31 12.16
CA PHE A 100 0.53 -2.27 13.37
C PHE A 100 1.05 -3.63 13.83
N GLU A 101 2.27 -3.58 14.39
CA GLU A 101 2.81 -4.60 15.28
C GLU A 101 2.96 -4.04 16.72
N HIS A 102 2.41 -4.81 17.66
CA HIS A 102 2.66 -4.89 19.11
C HIS A 102 2.06 -3.87 20.10
N GLY A 103 1.06 -4.37 20.85
CA GLY A 103 0.87 -4.09 22.28
C GLY A 103 -0.52 -3.61 22.70
N ALA A 104 -1.43 -4.53 23.02
CA ALA A 104 -2.83 -4.30 23.45
C ALA A 104 -3.72 -3.71 22.34
N VAL A 105 -4.67 -4.44 21.74
CA VAL A 105 -5.87 -4.97 22.38
C VAL A 105 -6.35 -6.19 21.57
N ALA A 106 -6.72 -7.25 22.28
CA ALA A 106 -7.44 -8.38 21.71
C ALA A 106 -8.83 -7.94 21.21
N ALA A 107 -9.01 -7.82 19.89
CA ALA A 107 -10.26 -8.04 19.14
C ALA A 107 -10.11 -7.55 17.69
N THR A 108 -10.07 -8.50 16.74
CA THR A 108 -10.75 -8.38 15.42
C THR A 108 -10.66 -7.05 14.65
N LEU A 109 -9.46 -6.55 14.37
CA LEU A 109 -9.27 -5.55 13.31
C LEU A 109 -8.44 -6.16 12.19
N LEU A 110 -9.05 -7.15 11.54
CA LEU A 110 -8.57 -7.69 10.27
C LEU A 110 -8.58 -6.54 9.25
N LEU A 111 -7.44 -6.29 8.65
CA LEU A 111 -7.37 -5.68 7.32
C LEU A 111 -8.25 -6.49 6.38
N TYR A 112 -9.48 -6.05 6.13
CA TYR A 112 -10.28 -6.58 5.04
C TYR A 112 -10.13 -5.67 3.84
N VAL A 113 -8.91 -5.59 3.28
CA VAL A 113 -8.73 -4.97 1.97
C VAL A 113 -9.31 -5.94 0.95
N SER A 114 -10.58 -5.73 0.61
CA SER A 114 -11.26 -6.55 -0.38
C SER A 114 -10.67 -6.29 -1.76
N VAL A 115 -10.30 -7.36 -2.47
CA VAL A 115 -9.89 -7.28 -3.88
C VAL A 115 -10.99 -6.63 -4.74
N GLN A 116 -12.25 -6.90 -4.43
CA GLN A 116 -13.38 -6.28 -5.14
C GLN A 116 -13.40 -4.77 -4.91
N GLU A 117 -13.22 -4.33 -3.66
CA GLU A 117 -13.22 -2.90 -3.31
C GLU A 117 -12.01 -2.17 -3.91
N LEU A 118 -10.81 -2.77 -3.84
CA LEU A 118 -9.63 -2.25 -4.52
C LEU A 118 -9.88 -2.07 -6.03
N ASN A 119 -10.50 -3.06 -6.68
CA ASN A 119 -10.83 -2.98 -8.09
C ASN A 119 -11.84 -1.87 -8.40
N GLN A 120 -12.89 -1.73 -7.59
CA GLN A 120 -13.88 -0.67 -7.74
C GLN A 120 -13.25 0.73 -7.60
N LEU A 121 -12.36 0.91 -6.64
CA LEU A 121 -11.78 2.22 -6.34
C LEU A 121 -10.62 2.60 -7.27
N THR A 122 -9.84 1.63 -7.77
CA THR A 122 -8.52 1.92 -8.36
C THR A 122 -8.35 1.49 -9.81
N HIS A 123 -9.18 0.57 -10.33
CA HIS A 123 -8.94 -0.02 -11.65
C HIS A 123 -8.89 1.03 -12.76
N ASP A 124 -9.86 1.94 -12.79
CA ASP A 124 -9.97 2.95 -13.84
C ASP A 124 -8.80 3.93 -13.85
N MET A 125 -8.33 4.36 -12.68
CA MET A 125 -7.17 5.26 -12.58
C MET A 125 -5.86 4.54 -12.96
N LEU A 126 -5.71 3.27 -12.56
CA LEU A 126 -4.53 2.48 -12.88
C LEU A 126 -4.48 2.10 -14.37
N ALA A 127 -5.62 1.76 -14.98
CA ALA A 127 -5.73 1.41 -16.39
C ALA A 127 -5.26 2.56 -17.30
N ARG A 128 -5.60 3.81 -16.91
CA ARG A 128 -5.17 5.04 -17.59
C ARG A 128 -3.74 5.48 -17.24
N SER A 129 -3.14 4.91 -16.20
CA SER A 129 -1.79 5.28 -15.74
C SER A 129 -0.68 4.63 -16.57
N ARG A 130 0.56 5.10 -16.40
CA ARG A 130 1.75 4.49 -17.00
C ARG A 130 2.22 3.22 -16.28
N TYR A 131 1.70 2.89 -15.10
CA TYR A 131 2.08 1.69 -14.37
C TYR A 131 1.64 0.43 -15.13
N GLN A 132 2.54 -0.55 -15.26
CA GLN A 132 2.23 -1.87 -15.80
C GLN A 132 1.72 -2.81 -14.71
N HIS A 133 2.36 -2.74 -13.54
CA HIS A 133 2.04 -3.54 -12.36
C HIS A 133 2.01 -2.64 -11.12
N VAL A 134 1.10 -2.93 -10.19
CA VAL A 134 1.09 -2.33 -8.85
C VAL A 134 1.00 -3.45 -7.84
N TYR A 135 1.90 -3.44 -6.87
CA TYR A 135 1.93 -4.41 -5.79
C TYR A 135 1.49 -3.76 -4.50
N LEU A 136 0.69 -4.47 -3.73
CA LEU A 136 0.32 -4.10 -2.36
C LEU A 136 0.84 -5.19 -1.43
N HIS A 137 1.85 -4.83 -0.63
CA HIS A 137 2.38 -5.67 0.43
C HIS A 137 1.76 -5.25 1.76
N LEU A 138 1.06 -6.18 2.40
CA LEU A 138 0.52 -6.02 3.75
C LEU A 138 1.58 -6.44 4.75
N GLN A 139 2.08 -5.50 5.56
CA GLN A 139 3.13 -5.80 6.54
C GLN A 139 2.64 -6.81 7.60
N SER A 140 1.41 -6.66 8.10
CA SER A 140 0.76 -7.67 8.93
C SER A 140 0.20 -8.82 8.08
N GLY A 141 0.48 -10.06 8.46
CA GLY A 141 0.05 -11.25 7.74
C GLY A 141 0.85 -11.55 6.45
N ARG A 142 1.75 -10.66 6.00
CA ARG A 142 2.61 -10.88 4.81
C ARG A 142 1.83 -11.17 3.51
N GLY A 143 0.61 -10.64 3.38
CA GLY A 143 -0.18 -10.76 2.17
C GLY A 143 0.45 -9.96 1.02
N LEU A 144 0.43 -10.51 -0.19
CA LEU A 144 0.89 -9.85 -1.41
C LEU A 144 -0.20 -9.89 -2.47
N TYR A 145 -0.60 -8.71 -2.92
CA TYR A 145 -1.56 -8.52 -3.99
C TYR A 145 -0.88 -7.83 -5.18
N GLU A 146 -1.35 -8.15 -6.38
CA GLU A 146 -0.92 -7.50 -7.60
C GLU A 146 -2.13 -6.99 -8.38
N TRP A 147 -2.00 -5.78 -8.90
CA TRP A 147 -2.79 -5.29 -9.99
C TRP A 147 -1.99 -5.31 -11.29
N ASN A 148 -2.60 -5.83 -12.34
CA ASN A 148 -2.19 -5.58 -13.71
C ASN A 148 -3.42 -5.39 -14.61
N ARG A 149 -3.23 -4.91 -15.84
CA ARG A 149 -4.35 -4.62 -16.76
C ARG A 149 -5.20 -5.85 -17.11
N ARG A 150 -4.62 -7.05 -17.06
CA ARG A 150 -5.29 -8.29 -17.49
C ARG A 150 -6.17 -8.87 -16.40
N GLN A 151 -5.65 -8.92 -15.18
CA GLN A 151 -6.29 -9.60 -14.05
C GLN A 151 -6.94 -8.63 -13.06
N ARG A 152 -6.64 -7.33 -13.18
CA ARG A 152 -6.92 -6.33 -12.15
C ARG A 152 -6.26 -6.76 -10.83
N TRP A 153 -6.70 -6.24 -9.68
CA TRP A 153 -6.22 -6.72 -8.39
C TRP A 153 -6.57 -8.19 -8.23
N HIS A 154 -5.57 -8.97 -7.84
CA HIS A 154 -5.68 -10.37 -7.46
C HIS A 154 -4.60 -10.68 -6.41
N GLU A 155 -4.80 -11.77 -5.70
CA GLU A 155 -3.87 -12.22 -4.66
C GLU A 155 -2.75 -13.06 -5.28
N ILE A 156 -1.50 -12.79 -4.90
CA ILE A 156 -0.33 -13.61 -5.22
C ILE A 156 -0.01 -14.52 -4.03
N HIS A 157 0.03 -13.92 -2.83
CA HIS A 157 0.29 -14.64 -1.59
C HIS A 157 -0.80 -14.31 -0.56
N PRO A 158 -1.55 -15.31 -0.06
CA PRO A 158 -2.50 -15.09 1.01
C PRO A 158 -1.78 -14.60 2.26
N PRO A 159 -2.43 -13.75 3.08
CA PRO A 159 -1.89 -13.44 4.38
C PRO A 159 -1.81 -14.71 5.24
N VAL A 160 -0.64 -14.99 5.79
CA VAL A 160 -0.42 -16.02 6.79
C VAL A 160 -0.94 -15.49 8.12
N PHE A 161 -2.04 -16.07 8.59
CA PHE A 161 -2.48 -15.90 9.96
C PHE A 161 -1.73 -16.92 10.80
N ASP A 162 -0.80 -16.47 11.65
CA ASP A 162 -0.28 -17.32 12.71
C ASP A 162 -1.47 -17.65 13.63
N ALA A 163 -2.07 -18.82 13.40
CA ALA A 163 -2.91 -19.45 14.40
C ALA A 163 -2.02 -19.68 15.61
N GLY A 164 -2.17 -18.83 16.63
CA GLY A 164 -1.39 -18.89 17.86
C GLY A 164 -1.23 -20.32 18.34
N GLY A 165 0.01 -20.68 18.69
CA GLY A 165 0.40 -22.01 19.10
C GLY A 165 -0.57 -22.61 20.11
N ALA A 166 -1.32 -23.62 19.67
CA ALA A 166 -1.68 -24.69 20.57
C ALA A 166 -0.38 -25.47 20.84
N PRO A 167 0.08 -25.60 22.10
CA PRO A 167 1.08 -26.60 22.38
C PRO A 167 0.45 -27.95 21.98
N GLY A 168 1.05 -28.61 20.99
CA GLY A 168 0.72 -29.99 20.67
C GLY A 168 0.84 -30.82 21.96
N PRO A 169 0.02 -31.87 22.13
CA PRO A 169 0.08 -32.69 23.33
C PRO A 169 1.52 -33.19 23.49
N GLN A 170 2.16 -32.83 24.60
CA GLN A 170 3.43 -33.44 24.99
C GLN A 170 3.18 -34.94 25.08
N GLU A 171 3.80 -35.69 24.17
CA GLU A 171 4.02 -37.11 24.33
C GLU A 171 4.76 -37.30 25.65
N LEU A 172 4.04 -37.79 26.66
CA LEU A 172 4.60 -38.27 27.91
C LEU A 172 5.42 -39.52 27.57
N ASP A 173 6.72 -39.34 27.44
CA ASP A 173 7.69 -40.43 27.39
C ASP A 173 7.58 -41.25 28.69
N PRO A 174 7.25 -42.55 28.65
CA PRO A 174 7.19 -43.38 29.83
C PRO A 174 8.63 -43.63 30.33
N GLN A 175 8.89 -43.21 31.56
CA GLN A 175 10.14 -43.46 32.26
C GLN A 175 10.52 -44.95 32.23
N THR A 176 11.68 -45.25 31.66
CA THR A 176 12.45 -46.46 31.95
C THR A 176 12.88 -46.44 33.41
N GLY A 177 12.16 -47.19 34.24
CA GLY A 177 12.56 -47.58 35.59
C GLY A 177 13.68 -48.62 35.55
N LYS A 178 14.62 -48.44 36.48
CA LYS A 178 15.72 -49.36 36.82
C LYS A 178 15.24 -50.75 37.23
#